data_AF-A0A7C7GXN0-F1
#
_entry.id   AF-A0A7C7GXN0-F1
#
_cell.length_a   1.000
_cell.length_b   1.000
_cell.length_c   1.000
_cell.angle_alpha   90.00
_cell.angle_beta   90.00
_cell.angle_gamma   90.00
#
_symmetry.space_group_name_H-M   'P 1'
#
loop_
_entity.id
_entity.type
_entity.pdbx_description
1 polymer ?
#
loop_
_entity_poly.entity_id
_entity_poly.type
_entity_poly.pdbx_seq_one_letter_code
_entity_poly.pdbx_strand_id
1 'polypeptide(L)'
;MQTTVFIFVALLILTNLALPIQSICQKQRQAPKETQEESDLTRIKVLQNQFGAGRMTLKDRSIYKKIKIHQTNDLWIVYIKNGSTHDMMKDRIDRIEFGREKQATLRFDENGKIKINIKR
;
A
#
# COMPACT_ATOMS: atom_id res chain seq x y z
N MET A 1 53.42 29.14 -50.49
CA MET A 1 52.33 30.14 -50.42
C MET A 1 51.04 29.42 -50.08
N GLN A 2 50.16 30.09 -49.33
CA GLN A 2 48.83 29.69 -48.81
C GLN A 2 47.97 28.94 -49.86
N THR A 3 47.01 28.06 -49.51
CA THR A 3 45.76 28.28 -48.74
C THR A 3 45.15 26.91 -48.38
N THR A 4 44.84 26.58 -47.13
CA THR A 4 43.54 26.71 -46.41
C THR A 4 42.31 26.11 -47.11
N VAL A 5 41.45 25.47 -46.28
CA VAL A 5 40.01 25.14 -46.46
C VAL A 5 39.75 23.71 -46.96
N PHE A 6 39.00 22.79 -46.34
CA PHE A 6 38.07 22.74 -45.20
C PHE A 6 37.73 21.24 -44.96
N ILE A 7 37.32 20.89 -43.74
CA ILE A 7 36.22 19.94 -43.40
C ILE A 7 36.30 18.55 -44.09
N PHE A 8 36.63 17.47 -43.40
CA PHE A 8 35.64 16.70 -42.63
C PHE A 8 36.37 15.92 -41.52
N VAL A 9 35.97 16.20 -40.29
CA VAL A 9 36.29 15.42 -39.09
C VAL A 9 35.67 14.04 -39.25
N ALA A 10 36.42 13.12 -39.85
CA ALA A 10 36.00 11.74 -40.09
C ALA A 10 37.06 10.78 -39.56
N LEU A 11 37.48 10.94 -38.30
CA LEU A 11 38.22 9.89 -37.60
C LEU A 11 38.27 10.17 -36.09
N LEU A 12 37.13 10.09 -35.42
CA LEU A 12 37.08 10.07 -33.96
C LEU A 12 36.67 8.67 -33.49
N ILE A 13 37.70 7.84 -33.38
CA ILE A 13 37.96 6.91 -32.27
C ILE A 13 36.82 5.92 -31.97
N LEU A 14 36.86 4.80 -32.70
CA LEU A 14 36.47 3.50 -32.14
C LEU A 14 37.47 3.12 -31.04
N THR A 15 37.16 3.43 -29.78
CA THR A 15 37.53 2.62 -28.61
C THR A 15 36.73 3.12 -27.42
N ASN A 16 35.75 2.35 -26.97
CA ASN A 16 35.67 1.95 -25.56
C ASN A 16 34.67 0.81 -25.43
N LEU A 17 35.24 -0.39 -25.28
CA LEU A 17 34.57 -1.55 -24.74
C LEU A 17 34.31 -1.33 -23.24
N ALA A 18 33.25 -1.96 -22.76
CA ALA A 18 32.85 -2.18 -21.38
C ALA A 18 32.17 -0.99 -20.67
N LEU A 19 30.88 -1.17 -20.37
CA LEU A 19 30.32 -1.18 -19.00
C LEU A 19 28.89 -1.78 -19.04
N PRO A 20 28.42 -2.41 -17.95
CA PRO A 20 27.30 -3.34 -17.94
C PRO A 20 25.94 -2.62 -18.05
N ILE A 21 25.00 -3.21 -18.78
CA ILE A 21 23.59 -2.82 -18.74
C ILE A 21 23.00 -3.36 -17.43
N GLN A 22 23.28 -2.67 -16.33
CA GLN A 22 22.50 -2.75 -15.10
C GLN A 22 22.12 -1.34 -14.69
N SER A 23 20.81 -1.17 -14.49
CA SER A 23 20.15 0.02 -13.93
C SER A 23 20.09 1.25 -14.84
N ILE A 24 18.89 1.54 -15.34
CA ILE A 24 18.17 2.83 -15.27
C ILE A 24 16.98 2.71 -16.25
N CYS A 25 15.88 2.16 -15.75
CA CYS A 25 14.56 2.59 -16.21
C CYS A 25 13.60 2.63 -14.99
N GLN A 26 14.07 3.22 -13.90
CA GLN A 26 13.20 3.78 -12.87
C GLN A 26 12.76 5.16 -13.33
N LYS A 27 11.67 5.24 -14.11
CA LYS A 27 10.86 6.46 -14.17
C LYS A 27 9.47 6.20 -14.75
N GLN A 28 8.61 5.57 -13.96
CA GLN A 28 7.21 5.99 -13.96
C GLN A 28 6.91 6.60 -12.61
N ARG A 29 6.98 7.95 -12.60
CA ARG A 29 6.44 8.79 -11.55
C ARG A 29 4.93 8.51 -11.48
N GLN A 30 4.47 7.93 -10.39
CA GLN A 30 3.13 8.20 -9.88
C GLN A 30 3.27 8.79 -8.49
N ALA A 31 2.72 9.99 -8.30
CA ALA A 31 2.49 10.63 -7.01
C ALA A 31 1.06 11.21 -7.07
N PRO A 32 0.28 11.33 -5.97
CA PRO A 32 0.37 10.74 -4.63
C PRO A 32 -0.92 9.97 -4.26
N LYS A 33 -0.87 8.65 -4.07
CA LYS A 33 -1.97 7.87 -3.45
C LYS A 33 -1.53 7.01 -2.26
N GLU A 34 -0.24 6.68 -2.19
CA GLU A 34 0.33 5.82 -1.13
C GLU A 34 0.20 6.41 0.29
N THR A 35 0.10 7.73 0.42
CA THR A 35 0.15 8.39 1.75
C THR A 35 -1.05 8.07 2.65
N GLN A 36 -2.24 7.87 2.08
CA GLN A 36 -3.45 7.69 2.90
C GLN A 36 -3.63 6.24 3.35
N GLU A 37 -3.44 5.27 2.45
CA GLU A 37 -3.52 3.84 2.77
C GLU A 37 -2.45 3.41 3.79
N GLU A 38 -1.22 3.92 3.64
CA GLU A 38 -0.14 3.65 4.58
C GLU A 38 -0.42 4.26 5.97
N SER A 39 -0.97 5.48 6.01
CA SER A 39 -1.35 6.13 7.27
C SER A 39 -2.47 5.38 7.99
N ASP A 40 -3.46 4.89 7.25
CA ASP A 40 -4.60 4.15 7.77
C ASP A 40 -4.16 2.77 8.27
N LEU A 41 -3.33 2.07 7.51
CA LEU A 41 -2.75 0.80 7.95
C LEU A 41 -1.92 0.96 9.22
N THR A 42 -1.17 2.06 9.34
CA THR A 42 -0.37 2.34 10.55
C THR A 42 -1.27 2.49 11.78
N ARG A 43 -2.37 3.24 11.67
CA ARG A 43 -3.35 3.39 12.77
C ARG A 43 -3.98 2.06 13.17
N ILE A 44 -4.33 1.23 12.19
CA ILE A 44 -4.86 -0.11 12.45
C ILE A 44 -3.83 -1.00 13.13
N LYS A 45 -2.57 -0.98 12.69
CA LYS A 45 -1.47 -1.74 13.31
C LYS A 45 -1.30 -1.36 14.79
N VAL A 46 -1.39 -0.08 15.13
CA VAL A 46 -1.37 0.38 16.54
C VAL A 46 -2.51 -0.26 17.34
N LEU A 47 -3.74 -0.27 16.81
CA LEU A 47 -4.87 -0.93 17.46
C LEU A 47 -4.66 -2.44 17.61
N GLN A 48 -4.13 -3.10 16.58
CA GLN A 48 -3.85 -4.54 16.61
C GLN A 48 -2.76 -4.90 17.63
N ASN A 49 -1.77 -4.02 17.83
CA ASN A 49 -0.74 -4.20 18.85
C ASN A 49 -1.30 -3.97 20.26
N GLN A 50 -2.16 -2.98 20.43
CA GLN A 50 -2.74 -2.63 21.74
C GLN A 50 -3.82 -3.62 22.19
N PHE A 51 -4.68 -4.06 21.28
CA PHE A 51 -5.90 -4.82 21.61
C PHE A 51 -5.91 -6.25 21.03
N GLY A 52 -4.91 -6.61 20.23
CA GLY A 52 -4.78 -7.92 19.62
C GLY A 52 -5.61 -8.10 18.33
N ALA A 53 -5.99 -9.35 18.05
CA ALA A 53 -6.77 -9.68 16.87
C ALA A 53 -8.20 -9.13 16.94
N GLY A 54 -8.72 -8.69 15.79
CA GLY A 54 -10.03 -8.08 15.68
C GLY A 54 -11.17 -9.07 15.42
N ARG A 55 -12.39 -8.54 15.48
CA ARG A 55 -13.65 -9.17 15.06
C ARG A 55 -14.30 -8.31 13.97
N MET A 56 -14.39 -8.85 12.77
CA MET A 56 -15.09 -8.21 11.66
C MET A 56 -16.54 -8.68 11.61
N THR A 57 -17.47 -7.74 11.57
CA THR A 57 -18.88 -7.99 11.31
C THR A 57 -19.20 -7.48 9.91
N LEU A 58 -19.81 -8.33 9.10
CA LEU A 58 -20.28 -8.00 7.77
C LEU A 58 -21.71 -7.46 7.81
N LYS A 59 -22.15 -6.80 6.74
CA LYS A 59 -23.50 -6.23 6.62
C LYS A 59 -24.61 -7.30 6.64
N ASP A 60 -24.30 -8.51 6.16
CA ASP A 60 -25.16 -9.69 6.25
C ASP A 60 -25.22 -10.29 7.68
N ARG A 61 -24.55 -9.67 8.65
CA ARG A 61 -24.40 -10.08 10.06
C ARG A 61 -23.46 -11.29 10.27
N SER A 62 -22.77 -11.75 9.25
CA SER A 62 -21.70 -12.75 9.38
C SER A 62 -20.55 -12.19 10.23
N ILE A 63 -19.94 -13.04 11.07
CA ILE A 63 -18.89 -12.63 12.02
C ILE A 63 -17.61 -13.42 11.81
N TYR A 64 -16.53 -12.68 11.54
CA TYR A 64 -15.18 -13.21 11.38
C TYR A 64 -14.36 -12.85 12.62
N LYS A 65 -14.00 -13.86 13.42
CA LYS A 65 -13.22 -13.69 14.65
C LYS A 65 -11.72 -13.92 14.41
N LYS A 66 -10.90 -13.34 15.28
CA LYS A 66 -9.43 -13.50 15.30
C LYS A 66 -8.77 -13.08 13.97
N ILE A 67 -9.24 -11.98 13.39
CA ILE A 67 -8.66 -11.45 12.16
C ILE A 67 -7.52 -10.47 12.46
N LYS A 68 -6.53 -10.41 11.58
CA LYS A 68 -5.48 -9.38 11.59
C LYS A 68 -5.45 -8.70 10.24
N ILE A 69 -5.68 -7.40 10.19
CA ILE A 69 -5.58 -6.64 8.94
C ILE A 69 -4.09 -6.54 8.58
N HIS A 70 -3.78 -6.85 7.33
CA HIS A 70 -2.41 -6.83 6.81
C HIS A 70 -2.20 -5.66 5.84
N GLN A 71 -3.21 -5.36 5.03
CA GLN A 71 -3.20 -4.26 4.06
C GLN A 71 -4.59 -3.68 3.92
N THR A 72 -4.66 -2.39 3.62
CA THR A 72 -5.88 -1.70 3.19
C THR A 72 -5.62 -1.12 1.80
N ASN A 73 -6.55 -1.33 0.88
CA ASN A 73 -6.57 -0.66 -0.43
C ASN A 73 -7.83 0.22 -0.49
N ASP A 74 -8.00 1.01 -1.54
CA ASP A 74 -9.19 1.87 -1.73
C ASP A 74 -10.52 1.11 -1.53
N LEU A 75 -10.69 -0.07 -2.16
CA LEU A 75 -11.97 -0.80 -2.22
C LEU A 75 -12.07 -2.04 -1.31
N TRP A 76 -10.95 -2.66 -0.95
CA TRP A 76 -10.90 -3.89 -0.16
C TRP A 76 -9.80 -3.84 0.90
N ILE A 77 -9.89 -4.74 1.88
CA ILE A 77 -8.83 -5.01 2.83
C ILE A 77 -8.27 -6.41 2.61
N VAL A 78 -7.02 -6.60 2.99
CA VAL A 78 -6.41 -7.92 3.11
C VAL A 78 -6.24 -8.23 4.58
N TYR A 79 -6.75 -9.38 5.02
CA TYR A 79 -6.68 -9.82 6.41
C TYR A 79 -6.21 -11.28 6.50
N ILE A 80 -5.54 -11.59 7.61
CA ILE A 80 -5.09 -12.93 7.95
C ILE A 80 -6.09 -13.53 8.93
N LYS A 81 -6.53 -14.76 8.65
CA LYS A 81 -7.35 -15.58 9.54
C LYS A 81 -6.83 -17.01 9.50
N ASN A 82 -6.55 -17.59 10.67
CA ASN A 82 -6.03 -18.95 10.80
C ASN A 82 -4.75 -19.23 9.97
N GLY A 83 -3.89 -18.22 9.80
CA GLY A 83 -2.65 -18.35 9.01
C GLY A 83 -2.85 -18.22 7.49
N SER A 84 -4.08 -18.08 7.01
CA SER A 84 -4.38 -17.83 5.60
C SER A 84 -4.71 -16.37 5.34
N THR A 85 -4.26 -15.87 4.20
CA THR A 85 -4.54 -14.52 3.71
C THR A 85 -5.84 -14.51 2.93
N HIS A 86 -6.69 -13.52 3.19
CA HIS A 86 -7.98 -13.33 2.56
C HIS A 86 -8.18 -11.86 2.23
N ASP A 87 -8.92 -11.60 1.16
CA ASP A 87 -9.41 -10.28 0.80
C ASP A 87 -10.90 -10.14 1.16
N MET A 88 -11.30 -8.91 1.49
CA MET A 88 -12.70 -8.57 1.75
C MET A 88 -13.00 -7.17 1.25
N MET A 89 -14.04 -7.04 0.45
CA MET A 89 -14.52 -5.74 -0.01
C MET A 89 -15.02 -4.90 1.18
N LYS A 90 -14.60 -3.64 1.26
CA LYS A 90 -14.98 -2.73 2.36
C LYS A 90 -16.49 -2.49 2.40
N ASP A 91 -17.15 -2.52 1.25
CA ASP A 91 -18.61 -2.36 1.12
C ASP A 91 -19.41 -3.47 1.81
N ARG A 92 -18.83 -4.67 1.99
CA ARG A 92 -19.44 -5.80 2.72
C ARG A 92 -19.21 -5.70 4.23
N ILE A 93 -18.20 -4.95 4.66
CA ILE A 93 -17.85 -4.81 6.05
C ILE A 93 -18.76 -3.77 6.69
N ASP A 94 -19.44 -4.15 7.77
CA ASP A 94 -20.18 -3.19 8.60
C ASP A 94 -19.21 -2.50 9.58
N ARG A 95 -18.43 -3.30 10.32
CA ARG A 95 -17.46 -2.79 11.30
C ARG A 95 -16.41 -3.82 11.68
N ILE A 96 -15.27 -3.33 12.15
CA ILE A 96 -14.20 -4.14 12.74
C ILE A 96 -13.98 -3.67 14.17
N GLU A 97 -14.12 -4.58 15.12
CA GLU A 97 -13.99 -4.31 16.55
C GLU A 97 -12.68 -4.92 17.07
N PHE A 98 -11.94 -4.18 17.89
CA PHE A 98 -10.73 -4.62 18.56
C PHE A 98 -10.92 -4.60 20.09
N GLY A 99 -10.28 -5.55 20.78
CA GLY A 99 -10.36 -5.71 22.23
C GLY A 99 -11.57 -6.52 22.69
N ARG A 100 -11.57 -6.96 23.95
CA ARG A 100 -12.60 -7.86 24.53
C ARG A 100 -13.98 -7.19 24.60
N GLU A 101 -14.03 -5.87 24.70
CA GLU A 101 -15.26 -5.09 24.89
C GLU A 101 -15.49 -4.03 23.81
N LYS A 102 -14.98 -4.26 22.59
CA LYS A 102 -15.08 -3.29 21.48
C LYS A 102 -14.43 -1.94 21.84
N GLN A 103 -13.27 -1.99 22.48
CA GLN A 103 -12.51 -0.83 22.93
C GLN A 103 -12.11 0.08 21.75
N ALA A 104 -11.91 -0.50 20.57
CA ALA A 104 -11.84 0.26 19.33
C ALA A 104 -12.77 -0.32 18.29
N THR A 105 -13.45 0.56 17.56
CA THR A 105 -14.33 0.22 16.43
C THR A 105 -13.86 0.98 15.20
N LEU A 106 -13.64 0.24 14.13
CA LEU A 106 -13.29 0.73 12.81
C LEU A 106 -14.49 0.58 11.89
N ARG A 107 -14.81 1.64 11.15
CA ARG A 107 -15.82 1.64 10.09
C ARG A 107 -15.24 2.29 8.84
N PHE A 108 -15.72 1.85 7.68
CA PHE A 108 -15.44 2.49 6.40
C PHE A 108 -16.60 3.42 6.06
N ASP A 109 -16.30 4.63 5.58
CA ASP A 109 -17.31 5.50 5.00
C ASP A 109 -17.58 5.15 3.52
N GLU A 110 -18.52 5.87 2.91
CA GLU A 110 -18.91 5.68 1.50
C GLU A 110 -17.75 5.88 0.52
N ASN A 111 -16.71 6.62 0.92
CA ASN A 111 -15.52 6.86 0.14
C ASN A 111 -14.38 5.86 0.47
N GLY A 112 -14.66 4.84 1.27
CA GLY A 112 -13.66 3.86 1.71
C GLY A 112 -12.68 4.38 2.76
N LYS A 113 -12.86 5.59 3.30
CA LYS A 113 -12.01 6.14 4.35
C LYS A 113 -12.32 5.54 5.71
N ILE A 114 -11.30 5.45 6.54
CA ILE A 114 -11.39 4.77 7.83
C ILE A 114 -11.79 5.75 8.95
N LYS A 115 -12.88 5.43 9.64
CA LYS A 115 -13.32 6.09 10.87
C LYS A 115 -13.07 5.18 12.05
N ILE A 116 -12.17 5.60 12.94
CA ILE A 116 -11.80 4.87 14.16
C ILE A 116 -12.42 5.58 15.36
N ASN A 117 -13.20 4.83 16.16
CA ASN A 117 -13.72 5.27 17.45
C ASN A 117 -13.08 4.43 18.55
N ILE A 118 -12.45 5.08 19.54
CA ILE A 118 -11.85 4.42 20.70
C ILE A 118 -12.70 4.76 21.92
N LYS A 119 -13.24 3.74 22.58
CA LYS A 119 -13.89 3.86 23.89
C LYS A 119 -12.79 3.87 24.95
N ARG A 120 -12.68 4.99 25.67
CA ARG A 120 -11.82 5.14 26.85
C ARG A 120 -12.55 4.67 28.09
#